data_AF-A0A7V9ACP7-F1
#
_entry.id   AF-A0A7V9ACP7-F1
#
_cell.length_a   1.000
_cell.length_b   1.000
_cell.length_c   1.000
_cell.angle_alpha   90.00
_cell.angle_beta   90.00
_cell.angle_gamma   90.00
#
_symmetry.space_group_name_H-M   'P 1'
#
loop_
_entity.id
_entity.type
_entity.pdbx_description
1 polymer ?
#
loop_
_entity_poly.entity_id
_entity_poly.type
_entity_poly.pdbx_seq_one_letter_code
_entity_poly.pdbx_strand_id
1 'polypeptide(L)' 'MLGDGWTKGKYGVTGTGWKFTKDDKVVFYHEGGRHVGRYWGFSSGTTGKVKVVGKDYKPLPGDKARIIRIEE' A
#
# COMPACT_ATOMS: atom_id res chain seq x y z
N MET A 1 -5.69 13.54 -9.90
CA MET A 1 -5.52 12.29 -10.68
C MET A 1 -4.04 12.07 -10.95
N LEU A 2 -3.54 10.83 -11.03
CA LEU A 2 -2.10 10.48 -11.14
C LEU A 2 -1.50 10.69 -12.56
N GLY A 3 -2.22 11.33 -13.48
CA GLY A 3 -1.88 11.45 -14.89
C GLY A 3 -2.29 10.22 -15.72
N ASP A 4 -1.85 10.18 -16.97
CA ASP A 4 -2.24 9.16 -17.94
C ASP A 4 -1.53 7.81 -17.73
N GLY A 5 -2.21 6.74 -18.15
CA GLY A 5 -1.68 5.37 -18.14
C GLY A 5 -1.82 4.64 -16.79
N TRP A 6 -2.58 5.18 -15.85
CA TRP A 6 -2.87 4.51 -14.58
C TRP A 6 -4.19 3.74 -14.64
N THR A 7 -4.16 2.48 -14.21
CA THR A 7 -5.36 1.65 -14.09
C THR A 7 -5.79 1.55 -12.64
N LYS A 8 -7.03 1.94 -12.33
CA LYS A 8 -7.63 1.78 -11.00
C LYS A 8 -8.15 0.35 -10.82
N GLY A 9 -7.92 -0.23 -9.66
CA GLY A 9 -8.48 -1.54 -9.29
C GLY A 9 -8.71 -1.67 -7.79
N LYS A 10 -9.35 -2.77 -7.39
CA LYS A 10 -9.50 -3.16 -5.97
C LYS A 10 -8.17 -3.66 -5.41
N TYR A 11 -7.96 -3.48 -4.11
CA TYR A 11 -6.78 -3.93 -3.39
C TYR A 11 -7.15 -4.69 -2.11
N GLY A 12 -6.30 -5.67 -1.74
CA GLY A 12 -6.56 -6.60 -0.63
C GLY A 12 -7.50 -7.74 -1.00
N VAL A 13 -7.46 -8.82 -0.23
CA VAL A 13 -8.30 -10.03 -0.44
C VAL A 13 -9.79 -9.72 -0.28
N THR A 14 -10.13 -8.81 0.62
CA THR A 14 -11.50 -8.33 0.86
C THR A 14 -11.97 -7.35 -0.21
N GLY A 15 -11.06 -6.81 -1.04
CA GLY A 15 -11.38 -5.83 -2.07
C GLY A 15 -11.86 -4.47 -1.56
N THR A 16 -11.70 -4.18 -0.27
CA THR A 16 -12.09 -2.92 0.37
C THR A 16 -11.09 -1.80 0.10
N GLY A 17 -9.84 -2.13 -0.22
CA GLY A 17 -8.83 -1.17 -0.64
C GLY A 17 -8.91 -0.82 -2.13
N TRP A 18 -8.10 0.15 -2.53
CA TRP A 18 -7.89 0.51 -3.94
C TRP A 18 -6.41 0.49 -4.30
N LYS A 19 -6.12 0.29 -5.58
CA LYS A 19 -4.78 0.46 -6.15
C LYS A 19 -4.86 1.19 -7.48
N PHE A 20 -3.78 1.87 -7.82
CA PHE A 20 -3.47 2.34 -9.16
C PHE A 20 -2.18 1.66 -9.60
N THR A 21 -2.16 1.10 -10.81
CA THR A 21 -0.99 0.44 -11.39
C THR A 21 -0.60 1.08 -12.71
N LYS A 22 0.71 1.21 -12.94
CA LYS A 22 1.32 1.64 -14.20
C LYS A 22 2.70 1.00 -14.33
N ASP A 23 2.86 0.10 -15.30
CA ASP A 23 4.09 -0.67 -15.51
C ASP A 23 4.55 -1.39 -14.23
N ASP A 24 5.76 -1.08 -13.74
CA ASP A 24 6.36 -1.58 -12.52
C ASP A 24 5.87 -0.86 -11.25
N LYS A 25 5.00 0.16 -11.39
CA LYS A 25 4.59 1.06 -10.31
C LYS A 25 3.21 0.71 -9.80
N VAL A 26 3.05 0.84 -8.49
CA VAL A 26 1.76 0.76 -7.82
C VAL A 26 1.68 1.81 -6.72
N VAL A 27 0.51 2.42 -6.59
CA VAL A 27 0.10 3.18 -5.41
C VAL A 27 -1.16 2.53 -4.89
N PHE A 28 -1.23 2.24 -3.59
CA PHE A 28 -2.34 1.51 -3.03
C PHE A 28 -2.75 2.06 -1.67
N TYR A 29 -3.99 1.76 -1.32
CA TYR A 29 -4.57 1.98 -0.02
C TYR A 29 -5.26 0.70 0.43
N HIS A 30 -5.12 0.40 1.72
CA HIS A 30 -5.59 -0.84 2.31
C HIS A 30 -6.36 -0.52 3.59
N GLU A 31 -7.61 -0.96 3.67
CA GLU A 31 -8.53 -0.59 4.76
C GLU A 31 -8.52 -1.53 5.96
N GLY A 32 -7.86 -2.69 5.85
CA GLY A 32 -7.79 -3.67 6.94
C GLY A 32 -7.52 -5.06 6.44
N GLY A 33 -7.23 -5.99 7.35
CA GLY A 33 -6.83 -7.36 7.05
C GLY A 33 -5.76 -7.83 8.03
N ARG A 34 -4.90 -8.77 7.60
CA ARG A 34 -3.87 -9.36 8.47
C ARG A 34 -2.89 -8.35 9.08
N HIS A 35 -2.68 -7.23 8.39
CA HIS A 35 -1.80 -6.17 8.85
C HIS A 35 -2.44 -5.26 9.92
N VAL A 36 -3.76 -5.33 10.15
CA VAL A 36 -4.50 -4.41 11.03
C VAL A 36 -4.33 -2.94 10.60
N GLY A 37 -5.38 -2.14 10.81
CA GLY A 37 -5.35 -0.73 10.50
C GLY A 37 -5.32 -0.35 9.03
N ARG A 38 -5.49 0.95 8.81
CA ARG A 38 -5.49 1.57 7.48
C ARG A 38 -4.07 1.99 7.13
N TYR A 39 -3.67 1.78 5.89
CA TYR A 39 -2.38 2.27 5.42
C TYR A 39 -2.38 2.56 3.92
N TRP A 40 -1.48 3.43 3.53
CA TRP A 40 -1.12 3.67 2.15
C TRP A 40 0.22 3.05 1.85
N GLY A 41 0.52 2.87 0.57
CA GLY A 41 1.85 2.53 0.16
C GLY A 41 2.05 2.65 -1.33
N PHE A 42 3.30 2.49 -1.72
CA PHE A 42 3.70 2.50 -3.10
C PHE A 42 4.84 1.51 -3.32
N SER A 43 5.02 1.06 -4.56
CA SER A 43 6.23 0.37 -4.95
C SER A 43 6.58 0.62 -6.41
N SER A 44 7.87 0.56 -6.71
CA SER A 44 8.42 0.45 -8.07
C SER A 44 9.56 -0.57 -8.07
N GLY A 45 10.04 -0.96 -9.25
CA GLY A 45 11.24 -1.79 -9.37
C GLY A 45 12.47 -1.16 -8.72
N THR A 46 12.58 0.17 -8.76
CA THR A 46 13.72 0.92 -8.20
C THR A 46 13.63 1.08 -6.67
N THR A 47 12.46 1.40 -6.13
CA THR A 47 12.33 1.75 -4.70
C THR A 47 12.01 0.55 -3.81
N GLY A 48 11.56 -0.56 -4.40
CA GLY A 48 10.90 -1.61 -3.65
C GLY A 48 9.60 -1.11 -3.02
N LYS A 49 9.08 -1.84 -2.03
CA LYS A 49 7.80 -1.55 -1.39
C LYS A 49 7.97 -0.64 -0.17
N VAL A 50 7.18 0.43 -0.13
CA VAL A 50 7.08 1.36 0.99
C VAL A 50 5.65 1.40 1.48
N LYS A 51 5.45 1.41 2.80
CA LYS A 51 4.14 1.58 3.44
C LYS A 51 4.19 2.75 4.41
N VAL A 52 3.18 3.60 4.34
CA VAL A 52 2.93 4.69 5.28
C VAL A 52 1.78 4.26 6.16
N VAL A 53 2.04 4.07 7.45
CA VAL A 53 1.16 3.32 8.35
C VAL A 53 0.84 4.12 9.60
N GLY A 54 -0.39 3.97 10.10
CA GLY A 54 -0.81 4.51 11.40
C GLY A 54 -0.38 3.62 12.58
N LYS A 55 -0.75 4.04 13.79
CA LYS A 55 -0.37 3.38 15.05
C LYS A 55 -0.85 1.94 15.20
N ASP A 56 -1.95 1.61 14.55
CA ASP A 56 -2.63 0.31 14.61
C ASP A 56 -2.06 -0.73 13.62
N TYR A 57 -1.08 -0.34 12.81
CA TYR A 57 -0.43 -1.24 11.87
C TYR A 57 0.45 -2.29 12.55
N LYS A 58 0.16 -3.54 12.22
CA LYS A 58 0.89 -4.75 12.61
C LYS A 58 1.71 -5.29 11.43
N PRO A 59 3.06 -5.20 11.48
CA PRO A 59 3.90 -5.89 10.50
C PRO A 59 3.75 -7.41 10.62
N LEU A 60 3.83 -8.11 9.49
CA LEU A 60 3.85 -9.58 9.46
C LEU A 60 5.30 -10.08 9.35
N PRO A 61 5.62 -11.27 9.92
CA PRO A 61 6.93 -11.88 9.73
C PRO A 61 7.28 -12.00 8.24
N GLY A 62 8.49 -11.56 7.86
CA GLY A 62 8.97 -11.57 6.48
C GLY A 62 8.47 -10.43 5.58
N ASP A 63 7.74 -9.44 6.12
CA ASP A 63 7.40 -8.23 5.35
C ASP A 63 8.68 -7.44 5.03
N LYS A 64 9.03 -7.37 3.74
CA LYS A 64 10.20 -6.64 3.23
C LYS A 64 9.91 -5.18 2.91
N ALA A 65 8.71 -4.68 3.20
CA ALA A 65 8.39 -3.29 2.96
C ALA A 65 9.14 -2.36 3.93
N ARG A 66 9.64 -1.23 3.42
CA ARG A 66 10.08 -0.12 4.27
C ARG A 66 8.83 0.50 4.92
N ILE A 67 8.81 0.57 6.25
CA ILE A 67 7.69 1.11 7.02
C ILE A 67 8.00 2.52 7.47
N ILE A 68 7.14 3.47 7.11
CA ILE A 68 7.13 4.85 7.62
C ILE A 68 5.93 4.96 8.56
N ARG A 69 6.16 5.26 9.83
CA ARG A 69 5.09 5.51 10.81
C ARG A 69 4.77 6.99 10.85
N ILE A 70 3.48 7.31 10.78
CA ILE A 70 2.98 8.64 11.07
C ILE A 70 2.44 8.64 12.50
N GLU A 71 2.89 9.58 13.31
CA GLU A 71 2.28 9.88 14.60
C GLU A 71 1.11 10.83 14.32
N GLU A 72 -0.11 10.43 14.68
CA GLU A 72 -1.30 11.28 14.71
C GLU A 72 -1.49 11.86 16.11
#